data_AF-A0A5P9H149-F1
#
_entry.id   AF-A0A5P9H149-F1
#
_cell.length_a   1.000
_cell.length_b   1.000
_cell.length_c   1.000
_cell.angle_alpha   90.00
_cell.angle_beta   90.00
_cell.angle_gamma   90.00
#
_symmetry.space_group_name_H-M   'P 1'
#
loop_
_entity.id
_entity.type
_entity.pdbx_description
1 polymer ?
#
loop_
_entity_poly.entity_id
_entity_poly.type
_entity_poly.pdbx_seq_one_letter_code
_entity_poly.pdbx_strand_id
1 'polypeptide(L)'
;MANIEDTLAHLGEEDRQRFTDAIGKVGKAFQMKTGIDVDPKTIAGLATIRDHVLTGGEYPLGLAESIEALKRDTDVSNALIAAEIERAEVSKINEDIANLRPQQRINYARANGLDRPRTDTTSSMTRNEHDTVLASLSPQQRINYARKHGLT
;
A
#
# COMPACT_ATOMS: atom_id res chain seq x y z
N MET A 1 -27.20 7.22 6.64
CA MET A 1 -26.87 8.41 5.83
C MET A 1 -26.79 7.95 4.39
N ALA A 2 -27.39 8.67 3.44
CA ALA A 2 -27.30 8.32 2.01
C ALA A 2 -25.84 8.42 1.55
N ASN A 3 -25.36 7.42 0.82
CA ASN A 3 -23.99 7.40 0.32
C ASN A 3 -23.92 8.33 -0.90
N ILE A 4 -22.85 9.11 -1.05
CA ILE A 4 -22.70 10.03 -2.21
C ILE A 4 -22.80 9.25 -3.54
N GLU A 5 -22.38 7.99 -3.53
CA GLU A 5 -22.52 7.04 -4.65
C GLU A 5 -23.95 6.86 -5.13
N ASP A 6 -24.94 6.83 -4.23
CA ASP A 6 -26.36 6.71 -4.60
C ASP A 6 -26.87 7.99 -5.28
N THR A 7 -26.35 9.15 -4.87
CA THR A 7 -26.67 10.44 -5.48
C THR A 7 -25.93 10.70 -6.79
N LEU A 8 -24.74 10.12 -7.01
CA LEU A 8 -23.96 10.29 -8.24
C LEU A 8 -24.65 9.74 -9.49
N ALA A 9 -25.53 8.75 -9.34
CA ALA A 9 -26.36 8.23 -10.43
C ALA A 9 -27.32 9.29 -11.01
N HIS A 10 -27.61 10.34 -10.23
CA HIS A 10 -28.51 11.43 -10.59
C HIS A 10 -27.78 12.75 -10.88
N LEU A 11 -26.45 12.78 -10.74
CA LEU A 11 -25.60 13.95 -10.97
C LEU A 11 -25.01 13.96 -12.40
N GLY A 12 -24.51 15.13 -12.81
CA GLY A 12 -23.92 15.31 -14.14
C GLY A 12 -22.56 14.61 -14.29
N GLU A 13 -22.07 14.52 -15.54
CA GLU A 13 -20.73 13.96 -15.83
C GLU A 13 -19.62 14.77 -15.14
N GLU A 14 -19.78 16.09 -15.07
CA GLU A 14 -18.82 16.95 -14.38
C GLU A 14 -18.70 16.65 -12.88
N ASP A 15 -19.82 16.31 -12.22
CA ASP A 15 -19.82 16.00 -10.79
C ASP A 15 -19.18 14.63 -10.51
N ARG A 16 -19.36 13.66 -11.42
CA ARG A 16 -18.65 12.38 -11.39
C ARG A 16 -17.14 12.57 -11.56
N GLN A 17 -16.73 13.47 -12.47
CA GLN A 17 -15.32 13.80 -12.64
C GLN A 17 -14.77 14.47 -11.39
N ARG A 18 -15.48 15.45 -10.81
CA ARG A 18 -15.09 16.12 -9.56
C ARG A 18 -14.95 15.12 -8.41
N PHE A 19 -15.88 14.18 -8.29
CA PHE A 19 -15.83 13.12 -7.28
C PHE A 19 -14.57 12.25 -7.42
N THR A 20 -14.29 11.78 -8.64
CA THR A 20 -13.10 10.97 -8.94
C THR A 20 -11.81 11.74 -8.65
N ASP A 21 -11.75 13.00 -9.06
CA ASP A 21 -10.60 13.89 -8.81
C ASP A 21 -10.40 14.14 -7.33
N ALA A 22 -11.49 14.33 -6.58
CA ALA A 22 -11.46 14.60 -5.15
C ALA A 22 -10.94 13.39 -4.37
N ILE A 23 -11.42 12.18 -4.69
CA ILE A 23 -10.90 10.93 -4.12
C ILE A 23 -9.40 10.81 -4.41
N GLY A 24 -9.00 11.00 -5.67
CA GLY A 24 -7.59 10.92 -6.06
C GLY A 24 -6.70 11.94 -5.35
N LYS A 25 -7.18 13.17 -5.13
CA LYS A 25 -6.44 14.21 -4.40
C LYS A 25 -6.28 13.86 -2.92
N VAL A 26 -7.34 13.41 -2.25
CA VAL A 26 -7.29 13.00 -0.83
C VAL A 26 -6.40 11.78 -0.66
N GLY A 27 -6.55 10.75 -1.50
CA GLY A 27 -5.72 9.54 -1.45
C GLY A 27 -4.24 9.85 -1.62
N LYS A 28 -3.88 10.64 -2.64
CA LYS A 28 -2.48 11.08 -2.84
C LYS A 28 -1.96 11.90 -1.66
N ALA A 29 -2.76 12.83 -1.14
CA ALA A 29 -2.35 13.67 0.00
C ALA A 29 -2.11 12.83 1.27
N PHE A 30 -2.94 11.82 1.50
CA PHE A 30 -2.78 10.89 2.61
C PHE A 30 -1.53 10.03 2.42
N GLN A 31 -1.38 9.39 1.25
CA GLN A 31 -0.22 8.56 0.93
C GLN A 31 1.11 9.32 1.01
N MET A 32 1.16 10.58 0.55
CA MET A 32 2.36 11.41 0.68
C MET A 32 2.74 11.70 2.14
N LYS A 33 1.77 11.74 3.06
CA LYS A 33 2.02 12.03 4.47
C LYS A 33 2.34 10.78 5.29
N THR A 34 1.68 9.67 5.00
CA THR A 34 1.73 8.47 5.83
C THR A 34 2.55 7.34 5.18
N GLY A 35 2.66 7.34 3.86
CA GLY A 35 3.21 6.24 3.06
C GLY A 35 2.20 5.12 2.81
N ILE A 36 0.94 5.27 3.25
CA ILE A 36 -0.10 4.25 3.16
C ILE A 36 -1.09 4.61 2.06
N ASP A 37 -1.39 3.63 1.22
CA ASP A 37 -2.48 3.73 0.25
C ASP A 37 -3.81 3.34 0.91
N VAL A 38 -4.86 4.12 0.64
CA VAL A 38 -6.18 3.96 1.28
C VAL A 38 -7.20 3.60 0.21
N ASP A 39 -8.10 2.65 0.52
CA ASP A 39 -9.16 2.25 -0.40
C ASP A 39 -10.00 3.49 -0.83
N PRO A 40 -10.15 3.72 -2.15
CA PRO A 40 -11.00 4.77 -2.68
C PRO A 40 -12.42 4.79 -2.09
N LYS A 41 -12.98 3.65 -1.69
CA LYS A 41 -14.31 3.55 -1.05
C LYS A 41 -14.33 4.18 0.35
N THR A 42 -13.27 4.01 1.13
CA THR A 42 -13.14 4.66 2.44
C THR A 42 -13.06 6.17 2.27
N ILE A 43 -12.37 6.64 1.23
CA ILE A 43 -12.27 8.06 0.89
C ILE A 43 -13.63 8.60 0.40
N ALA A 44 -14.34 7.84 -0.44
CA ALA A 44 -15.66 8.22 -0.96
C ALA A 44 -16.69 8.50 0.15
N GLY A 45 -16.59 7.78 1.27
CA GLY A 45 -17.47 7.96 2.44
C GLY A 45 -17.24 9.24 3.25
N LEU A 46 -16.21 10.05 2.94
CA LEU A 46 -15.90 11.26 3.68
C LEU A 46 -16.92 12.37 3.40
N ALA A 47 -17.37 13.04 4.46
CA ALA A 47 -18.29 14.17 4.37
C ALA A 47 -17.73 15.32 3.50
N THR A 48 -16.42 15.57 3.59
CA THR A 48 -15.71 16.58 2.79
C THR A 48 -15.78 16.32 1.28
N ILE A 49 -15.73 15.04 0.87
CA ILE A 49 -15.89 14.64 -0.54
C ILE A 49 -17.32 14.90 -0.98
N ARG A 50 -18.29 14.49 -0.18
CA ARG A 50 -19.71 14.69 -0.47
C ARG A 50 -20.04 16.17 -0.62
N ASP A 51 -19.62 17.00 0.34
CA ASP A 51 -19.99 18.42 0.38
C ASP A 51 -19.27 19.20 -0.75
N HIS A 52 -18.04 18.83 -1.11
CA HIS A 52 -17.34 19.37 -2.27
C HIS A 52 -18.06 19.06 -3.59
N VAL A 53 -18.54 17.83 -3.77
CA VAL A 53 -19.21 17.40 -5.00
C VAL A 53 -20.61 18.00 -5.12
N LEU A 54 -21.40 17.98 -4.04
CA LEU A 54 -22.77 18.51 -4.05
C LEU A 54 -22.84 20.03 -4.28
N THR A 55 -21.76 20.74 -3.98
CA THR A 55 -21.65 22.20 -4.21
C THR A 55 -21.01 22.53 -5.57
N GLY A 56 -20.82 21.55 -6.45
CA GLY A 56 -20.16 21.76 -7.75
C GLY A 56 -18.69 22.20 -7.63
N GLY A 57 -18.07 21.98 -6.48
CA GLY A 57 -16.71 22.38 -6.17
C GLY A 57 -16.57 23.76 -5.51
N GLU A 58 -17.66 24.45 -5.18
CA GLU A 58 -17.63 25.73 -4.46
C GLU A 58 -17.13 25.56 -3.02
N TYR A 59 -17.54 24.48 -2.34
CA TYR A 59 -17.01 24.17 -1.02
C TYR A 59 -15.62 23.54 -1.14
N PRO A 60 -14.61 24.01 -0.40
CA PRO A 60 -13.26 23.46 -0.50
C PRO A 60 -13.21 21.99 -0.03
N LEU A 61 -12.42 21.17 -0.72
CA LEU A 61 -12.24 19.73 -0.42
C LEU A 61 -11.71 19.43 1.00
N GLY A 62 -11.22 20.42 1.74
CA GLY A 62 -10.85 20.24 3.14
C GLY A 62 -9.83 19.10 3.36
N LEU A 63 -8.69 19.14 2.66
CA LEU A 63 -7.70 18.05 2.67
C LEU A 63 -7.25 17.67 4.09
N ALA A 64 -7.01 18.67 4.95
CA ALA A 64 -6.58 18.44 6.33
C ALA A 64 -7.67 17.69 7.14
N GLU A 65 -8.92 18.11 7.02
CA GLU A 65 -10.06 17.48 7.68
C GLU A 65 -10.27 16.06 7.16
N SER A 66 -10.14 15.86 5.86
CA SER A 66 -10.23 14.55 5.20
C SER A 66 -9.17 13.59 5.73
N ILE A 67 -7.92 14.05 5.88
CA ILE A 67 -6.83 13.24 6.45
C ILE A 67 -7.11 12.89 7.91
N GLU A 68 -7.58 13.83 8.73
CA GLU A 68 -7.91 13.56 10.13
C GLU A 68 -9.11 12.62 10.28
N ALA A 69 -10.09 12.71 9.37
CA ALA A 69 -11.20 11.76 9.31
C ALA A 69 -10.72 10.35 8.94
N LEU A 70 -9.83 10.22 7.94
CA LEU A 70 -9.25 8.93 7.57
C LEU A 70 -8.45 8.29 8.71
N LYS A 71 -7.69 9.07 9.50
CA LYS A 71 -6.96 8.52 10.65
C LYS A 71 -7.86 7.94 11.75
N ARG A 72 -9.12 8.39 11.82
CA ARG A 72 -10.11 7.91 12.79
C ARG A 72 -10.85 6.66 12.32
N ASP A 73 -10.75 6.33 11.04
CA ASP A 73 -11.24 5.07 10.52
C ASP A 73 -10.41 3.91 11.12
N THR A 74 -11.09 2.89 11.62
CA THR A 74 -10.46 1.78 12.37
C THR A 74 -9.45 1.02 11.51
N ASP A 75 -9.77 0.76 10.24
CA ASP A 75 -8.93 -0.04 9.35
C ASP A 75 -7.70 0.77 8.91
N VAL A 76 -7.88 2.06 8.60
CA VAL A 76 -6.78 2.97 8.29
C VAL A 76 -5.88 3.19 9.52
N SER A 77 -6.47 3.33 10.71
CA SER A 77 -5.72 3.46 11.96
C SER A 77 -4.86 2.23 12.26
N ASN A 78 -5.41 1.03 12.07
CA ASN A 78 -4.66 -0.22 12.20
C ASN A 78 -3.52 -0.31 11.18
N ALA A 79 -3.75 0.09 9.93
CA ALA A 79 -2.70 0.14 8.91
C ALA A 79 -1.58 1.11 9.28
N LEU A 80 -1.91 2.28 9.87
CA LEU A 80 -0.94 3.24 10.37
C LEU A 80 -0.09 2.66 11.51
N ILE A 81 -0.73 1.97 12.46
CA ILE A 81 -0.04 1.31 13.57
C ILE A 81 0.90 0.22 13.03
N ALA A 82 0.44 -0.61 12.09
CA ALA A 82 1.26 -1.65 11.48
C ALA A 82 2.49 -1.06 10.75
N ALA A 83 2.30 0.01 9.99
CA ALA A 83 3.39 0.71 9.32
C ALA A 83 4.40 1.31 10.31
N GLU A 84 3.93 1.83 11.45
CA GLU A 84 4.80 2.35 12.52
C GLU A 84 5.60 1.23 13.19
N ILE A 85 4.98 0.08 13.45
CA ILE A 85 5.66 -1.11 13.98
C ILE A 85 6.76 -1.56 13.01
N GLU A 86 6.46 -1.69 11.71
CA GLU A 86 7.46 -2.08 10.70
C GLU A 86 8.62 -1.09 10.65
N ARG A 87 8.34 0.22 10.71
CA ARG A 87 9.40 1.25 10.77
C ARG A 87 10.27 1.13 12.02
N ALA A 88 9.66 0.89 13.18
CA ALA A 88 10.38 0.71 14.43
C ALA A 88 11.27 -0.55 14.38
N GLU A 89 10.76 -1.66 13.82
CA GLU A 89 11.54 -2.89 13.63
C GLU A 89 12.74 -2.66 12.70
N VAL A 90 12.54 -1.99 11.58
CA VAL A 90 13.63 -1.64 10.65
C VAL A 90 14.66 -0.71 11.31
N SER A 91 14.22 0.28 12.09
CA SER A 91 15.13 1.16 12.83
C SER A 91 15.98 0.36 13.82
N LYS A 92 15.35 -0.53 14.59
CA LYS A 92 16.06 -1.40 15.54
C LYS A 92 17.08 -2.30 14.84
N ILE A 93 16.72 -2.91 13.72
CA ILE A 93 17.66 -3.71 12.91
C ILE A 93 18.85 -2.85 12.48
N ASN A 94 18.60 -1.64 11.98
CA ASN A 94 19.65 -0.72 11.54
C ASN A 94 20.59 -0.33 12.70
N GLU A 95 20.04 -0.09 13.89
CA GLU A 95 20.81 0.17 15.11
C GLU A 95 21.66 -1.03 15.52
N ASP A 96 21.06 -2.23 15.57
CA ASP A 96 21.73 -3.48 15.94
C ASP A 96 22.91 -3.79 15.01
N ILE A 97 22.77 -3.50 13.70
CA ILE A 97 23.81 -3.80 12.70
C ILE A 97 24.81 -2.65 12.46
N ALA A 98 24.56 -1.46 13.02
CA ALA A 98 25.34 -0.25 12.72
C ALA A 98 26.85 -0.46 12.89
N ASN A 99 27.24 -1.13 13.99
CA ASN A 99 28.65 -1.36 14.36
C ASN A 99 29.16 -2.78 14.05
N LEU A 100 28.34 -3.63 13.41
CA LEU A 100 28.73 -4.99 13.06
C LEU A 100 29.57 -5.04 11.78
N ARG A 101 30.61 -5.88 11.77
CA ARG A 101 31.38 -6.19 10.55
C ARG A 101 30.53 -7.00 9.56
N PRO A 102 30.86 -7.01 8.25
CA PRO A 102 30.03 -7.69 7.23
C PRO A 102 29.67 -9.15 7.55
N GLN A 103 30.62 -9.96 8.04
CA GLN A 103 30.35 -11.35 8.45
C GLN A 103 29.39 -11.44 9.64
N GLN A 104 29.46 -10.50 10.59
CA GLN A 104 28.58 -10.47 11.76
C GLN A 104 27.16 -10.05 11.37
N ARG A 105 27.01 -9.17 10.37
CA ARG A 105 25.70 -8.81 9.79
C ARG A 105 25.00 -10.00 9.14
N ILE A 106 25.75 -10.83 8.39
CA ILE A 106 25.21 -12.07 7.80
C ILE A 106 24.76 -13.04 8.89
N ASN A 107 25.56 -13.21 9.94
CA ASN A 107 25.19 -14.07 11.07
C ASN A 107 23.96 -13.53 11.83
N TYR A 108 23.88 -12.20 12.02
CA TYR A 108 22.72 -11.53 12.60
C TYR A 108 21.47 -11.76 11.73
N ALA A 109 21.58 -11.62 10.41
CA ALA A 109 20.48 -11.84 9.48
C ALA A 109 19.96 -13.29 9.55
N ARG A 110 20.84 -14.29 9.62
CA ARG A 110 20.43 -15.70 9.80
C ARG A 110 19.77 -15.94 11.15
N ALA A 111 20.35 -15.41 12.23
CA ALA A 111 19.82 -15.59 13.59
C ALA A 111 18.42 -15.00 13.75
N ASN A 112 18.13 -13.89 13.07
CA ASN A 112 16.85 -13.21 13.09
C ASN A 112 15.94 -13.57 11.90
N GLY A 113 16.31 -14.56 11.09
CA GLY A 113 15.50 -15.01 9.95
C GLY A 113 15.36 -14.01 8.79
N LEU A 114 16.14 -12.93 8.78
CA LEU A 114 16.16 -11.86 7.77
C LEU A 114 16.86 -12.29 6.46
N ASP A 115 17.54 -13.44 6.45
CA ASP A 115 18.19 -14.05 5.26
C ASP A 115 17.20 -14.86 4.40
N ARG A 116 15.92 -14.95 4.82
CA ARG A 116 14.89 -15.70 4.06
C ARG A 116 14.25 -14.80 2.99
N PRO A 117 13.90 -15.36 1.82
CA PRO A 117 13.08 -14.65 0.84
C PRO A 117 11.77 -14.18 1.50
N ARG A 118 11.38 -12.95 1.17
CA ARG A 118 10.11 -12.34 1.58
C ARG A 118 8.95 -13.27 1.21
N THR A 119 8.08 -13.64 2.15
CA THR A 119 6.95 -14.56 1.91
C THR A 119 5.89 -13.99 0.95
N ASP A 120 5.85 -12.68 0.79
CA ASP A 120 5.12 -11.94 -0.24
C ASP A 120 5.74 -12.08 -1.65
N THR A 121 7.00 -12.51 -1.74
CA THR A 121 7.69 -12.81 -3.01
C THR A 121 7.78 -14.30 -3.34
N THR A 122 7.43 -15.18 -2.39
CA THR A 122 7.21 -16.60 -2.71
C THR A 122 5.95 -16.71 -3.55
N SER A 123 6.14 -16.99 -4.84
CA SER A 123 5.07 -17.24 -5.79
C SER A 123 4.04 -18.19 -5.17
N SER A 124 2.75 -17.86 -5.27
CA SER A 124 1.65 -18.77 -4.93
C SER A 124 1.56 -20.00 -5.87
N MET A 125 2.50 -20.09 -6.82
CA MET A 125 2.59 -21.13 -7.82
C MET A 125 3.16 -22.40 -7.20
N THR A 126 2.52 -23.51 -7.51
CA THR A 126 3.00 -24.85 -7.20
C THR A 126 4.29 -25.15 -7.98
N ARG A 127 5.07 -26.14 -7.51
CA ARG A 127 6.32 -26.56 -8.16
C ARG A 127 6.13 -26.92 -9.64
N ASN A 128 5.02 -27.55 -9.98
CA ASN A 128 4.68 -27.93 -11.36
C ASN A 128 4.45 -26.71 -12.27
N GLU A 129 3.85 -25.65 -11.74
CA GLU A 129 3.63 -24.41 -12.48
C GLU A 129 4.96 -23.67 -12.69
N HIS A 130 5.87 -23.72 -11.72
CA HIS A 130 7.23 -23.21 -11.88
C HIS A 130 8.03 -23.97 -12.95
N ASP A 131 7.94 -25.30 -12.98
CA ASP A 131 8.62 -26.13 -13.99
C ASP A 131 8.10 -25.85 -15.42
N THR A 132 6.79 -25.56 -15.54
CA THR A 132 6.17 -25.17 -16.81
C THR A 132 6.70 -23.83 -17.32
N VAL A 133 6.88 -22.84 -16.43
CA VAL A 133 7.47 -21.55 -16.80
C VAL A 133 8.97 -21.67 -17.09
N LEU A 134 9.71 -22.47 -16.32
CA LEU A 134 11.12 -22.72 -16.60
C LEU A 134 11.31 -23.38 -17.98
N ALA A 135 10.42 -24.29 -18.39
CA ALA A 135 10.49 -24.94 -19.69
C ALA A 135 10.37 -23.96 -20.88
N SER A 136 9.58 -22.89 -20.75
CA SER A 136 9.36 -21.90 -21.82
C SER A 136 10.44 -20.81 -21.92
N LEU A 137 11.32 -20.71 -20.93
CA LEU A 137 12.36 -19.68 -20.86
C LEU A 137 13.70 -20.14 -21.45
N SER A 138 14.49 -19.19 -21.97
CA SER A 138 15.88 -19.44 -22.40
C SER A 138 16.79 -19.75 -21.20
N PRO A 139 17.95 -20.39 -21.39
CA PRO A 139 18.84 -20.81 -20.29
C PRO A 139 19.21 -19.69 -19.31
N GLN A 140 19.50 -18.49 -19.82
CA GLN A 140 19.82 -17.33 -18.98
C GLN A 140 18.60 -16.84 -18.18
N GLN A 141 17.41 -16.87 -18.79
CA GLN A 141 16.15 -16.49 -18.15
C GLN A 141 15.73 -17.51 -17.08
N ARG A 142 15.99 -18.81 -17.29
CA ARG A 142 15.74 -19.86 -16.29
C ARG A 142 16.51 -19.62 -15.00
N ILE A 143 17.80 -19.29 -15.10
CA ILE A 143 18.64 -19.02 -13.93
C ILE A 143 18.14 -17.79 -13.16
N ASN A 144 17.80 -16.72 -13.87
CA ASN A 144 17.28 -15.51 -13.25
C ASN A 144 15.90 -15.74 -12.61
N TYR A 145 15.03 -16.49 -13.27
CA TYR A 145 13.71 -16.87 -12.76
C TYR A 145 13.84 -17.76 -11.52
N ALA A 146 14.69 -18.78 -11.54
CA ALA A 146 14.93 -19.67 -10.41
C ALA A 146 15.46 -18.93 -9.17
N ARG A 147 16.40 -17.98 -9.35
CA ARG A 147 16.85 -17.10 -8.25
C ARG A 147 15.74 -16.21 -7.70
N LYS A 148 14.94 -15.61 -8.58
CA LYS A 148 13.84 -14.71 -8.19
C LYS A 148 12.77 -15.44 -7.38
N HIS A 149 12.52 -16.71 -7.69
CA HIS A 149 11.48 -17.53 -7.07
C HIS A 149 12.00 -18.56 -6.05
N GLY A 150 13.30 -18.51 -5.69
CA GLY A 150 13.88 -19.39 -4.67
C GLY A 150 13.83 -20.88 -5.01
N LEU A 151 13.94 -21.23 -6.30
CA LEU A 151 13.83 -22.62 -6.80
C LEU A 151 15.16 -23.38 -6.85
N THR A 152 16.26 -22.73 -6.45
CA THR A 152 17.63 -23.27 -6.39
C THR A 152 17.96 -23.86 -5.02
#